data_AF-A0A820FEF1-F1
#
_entry.id   AF-A0A820FEF1-F1
#
_cell.length_a   1.000
_cell.length_b   1.000
_cell.length_c   1.000
_cell.angle_alpha   90.00
_cell.angle_beta   90.00
_cell.angle_gamma   90.00
#
_symmetry.space_group_name_H-M   'P 1'
#
loop_
_entity.id
_entity.type
_entity.pdbx_description
1 polymer ?
#
loop_
_entity_poly.entity_id
_entity_poly.type
_entity_poly.pdbx_seq_one_letter_code
_entity_poly.pdbx_strand_id
1 'polypeptide(L)'
;MHQSIVDILALSDEMLLAILNKLNNIDVLFSLIGVNKKLDRLAQDINFTRSIDLVRIISNEKNSSSSRTNSILDRFCFDILPRIQHNIECLTLDSLSIDRVLRIGNYPKLNKLNLELEMTSPIFNNEPSFIHIFKHQILHLNVTIKESITAEHLKKLSTNIFTTIFTMFTNLNYLHFDLKDDYLYSPPFINSLSSRNCFSSNIAHVNVRLRRLNDCLGLLNEDFNQLHTFIVKIDRIYKTSMIINNTKTVSNLKCFSLSSFIFTIEYDTQIVPLIHQMLQLENLTLNLLVR
;
A
#
# COMPACT_ATOMS: atom_id res chain seq x y z
N MET A 1 -48.50 -3.55 -23.69
CA MET A 1 -47.55 -3.56 -22.55
C MET A 1 -47.17 -2.12 -22.25
N HIS A 2 -47.65 -1.55 -21.14
CA HIS A 2 -47.19 -0.22 -20.70
C HIS A 2 -45.87 -0.39 -19.94
N GLN A 3 -44.75 0.00 -20.56
CA GLN A 3 -43.52 0.24 -19.81
C GLN A 3 -43.75 1.48 -18.95
N SER A 4 -43.87 1.31 -17.64
CA SER A 4 -43.78 2.45 -16.73
C SER A 4 -42.35 2.97 -16.78
N ILE A 5 -42.15 4.14 -17.41
CA ILE A 5 -40.91 4.88 -17.31
C ILE A 5 -40.86 5.41 -15.88
N VAL A 6 -40.13 4.72 -15.01
CA VAL A 6 -39.87 5.21 -13.66
C VAL A 6 -38.83 6.30 -13.78
N ASP A 7 -39.21 7.54 -13.49
CA ASP A 7 -38.26 8.63 -13.35
C ASP A 7 -37.44 8.40 -12.08
N ILE A 8 -36.15 8.09 -12.26
CA ILE A 8 -35.23 7.83 -11.15
C ILE A 8 -35.09 9.06 -10.24
N LEU A 9 -35.29 10.27 -10.76
CA LEU A 9 -35.21 11.49 -9.96
C LEU A 9 -36.42 11.66 -9.02
N ALA A 10 -37.53 10.97 -9.29
CA ALA A 10 -38.72 10.96 -8.44
C ALA A 10 -38.56 10.10 -7.18
N LEU A 11 -37.52 9.25 -7.11
CA LEU A 11 -37.21 8.46 -5.91
C LEU A 11 -36.73 9.35 -4.77
N SER A 12 -36.94 8.91 -3.52
CA SER A 12 -36.41 9.62 -2.34
C SER A 12 -34.88 9.56 -2.30
N ASP A 13 -34.26 10.47 -1.54
CA ASP A 13 -32.80 10.49 -1.38
C ASP A 13 -32.29 9.19 -0.76
N GLU A 14 -33.03 8.62 0.20
CA GLU A 14 -32.68 7.37 0.88
C GLU A 14 -32.71 6.18 -0.08
N MET A 15 -33.72 6.10 -0.96
CA MET A 15 -33.79 5.06 -1.98
C MET A 15 -32.66 5.18 -2.99
N LEU A 16 -32.35 6.41 -3.43
CA LEU A 16 -31.25 6.67 -4.34
C LEU A 16 -29.90 6.31 -3.71
N LEU A 17 -29.65 6.72 -2.47
CA LEU A 17 -28.44 6.34 -1.74
C LEU A 17 -28.35 4.82 -1.57
N ALA A 18 -29.44 4.14 -1.24
CA ALA A 18 -29.45 2.68 -1.12
C ALA A 18 -29.11 1.96 -2.44
N ILE A 19 -29.50 2.53 -3.59
CA ILE A 19 -29.13 2.03 -4.92
C ILE A 19 -27.66 2.34 -5.20
N LEU A 20 -27.25 3.61 -5.05
CA LEU A 20 -25.89 4.05 -5.36
C LEU A 20 -24.84 3.35 -4.49
N ASN A 21 -25.14 3.08 -3.21
CA ASN A 21 -24.26 2.37 -2.28
C ASN A 21 -23.94 0.92 -2.70
N LYS A 22 -24.70 0.36 -3.66
CA LYS A 22 -24.43 -0.96 -4.25
C LYS A 22 -23.55 -0.90 -5.50
N LEU A 23 -23.29 0.30 -6.02
CA LEU A 23 -22.51 0.51 -7.23
C LEU A 23 -21.04 0.81 -6.89
N ASN A 24 -20.17 0.69 -7.90
CA ASN A 24 -18.80 1.15 -7.77
C ASN A 24 -18.78 2.68 -7.64
N ASN A 25 -18.12 3.18 -6.60
CA ASN A 25 -18.03 4.60 -6.29
C ASN A 25 -17.39 5.42 -7.41
N ILE A 26 -16.40 4.90 -8.12
CA ILE A 26 -15.76 5.58 -9.24
C ILE A 26 -16.75 5.78 -10.39
N ASP A 27 -17.51 4.74 -10.73
CA ASP A 27 -18.51 4.82 -11.81
C ASP A 27 -19.61 5.82 -11.42
N VAL A 28 -20.07 5.80 -10.17
CA VAL A 28 -21.06 6.76 -9.65
C VAL A 28 -20.53 8.19 -9.74
N LEU A 29 -19.31 8.45 -9.25
CA LEU A 29 -18.72 9.79 -9.29
C LEU A 29 -18.54 10.29 -10.72
N PHE A 30 -18.00 9.44 -11.61
CA PHE A 30 -17.81 9.80 -13.00
C PHE A 30 -19.14 10.00 -13.74
N SER A 31 -20.14 9.15 -13.52
CA SER A 31 -21.40 9.25 -14.24
C SER A 31 -22.31 10.36 -13.71
N LEU A 32 -22.27 10.68 -12.41
CA LEU A 32 -23.28 11.54 -11.81
C LEU A 32 -22.82 12.97 -11.55
N ILE A 33 -21.53 13.21 -11.27
CA ILE A 33 -21.06 14.58 -10.98
C ILE A 33 -21.19 15.46 -12.23
N GLY A 34 -21.88 16.58 -12.05
CA GLY A 34 -22.15 17.59 -13.08
C GLY A 34 -23.42 17.32 -13.89
N VAL A 35 -24.16 16.23 -13.61
CA VAL A 35 -25.36 15.85 -14.38
C VAL A 35 -26.62 16.50 -13.83
N ASN A 36 -26.82 16.45 -12.51
CA ASN A 36 -28.01 16.98 -11.87
C ASN A 36 -27.72 17.37 -10.42
N LYS A 37 -28.22 18.52 -9.96
CA LYS A 37 -27.97 19.04 -8.60
C LYS A 37 -28.30 18.03 -7.49
N LYS A 38 -29.40 17.27 -7.64
CA LYS A 38 -29.80 16.26 -6.65
C LYS A 38 -28.79 15.11 -6.63
N LEU A 39 -28.45 14.57 -7.80
CA LEU A 39 -27.49 13.47 -7.93
C LEU A 39 -26.07 13.89 -7.54
N ASP A 40 -25.66 15.11 -7.87
CA ASP A 40 -24.37 15.70 -7.46
C ASP A 40 -24.21 15.69 -5.94
N ARG A 41 -25.25 16.12 -5.22
CA ARG A 41 -25.24 16.14 -3.75
C ARG A 41 -25.14 14.72 -3.19
N LEU A 42 -25.84 13.75 -3.77
CA LEU A 42 -25.82 12.36 -3.31
C LEU A 42 -24.48 11.68 -3.63
N ALA A 43 -23.90 11.94 -4.80
CA ALA A 43 -22.61 11.38 -5.22
C ALA A 43 -21.44 11.92 -4.37
N GLN A 44 -21.57 13.13 -3.81
CA GLN A 44 -20.58 13.73 -2.92
C GLN A 44 -20.71 13.27 -1.46
N ASP A 45 -21.67 12.39 -1.15
CA ASP A 45 -21.83 11.87 0.20
C ASP A 45 -20.53 11.20 0.70
N ILE A 46 -20.26 11.35 2.00
CA ILE A 46 -19.02 10.87 2.61
C ILE A 46 -18.84 9.36 2.44
N ASN A 47 -19.92 8.60 2.36
CA ASN A 47 -19.85 7.15 2.20
C ASN A 47 -19.22 6.74 0.84
N PHE A 48 -19.39 7.56 -0.21
CA PHE A 48 -18.77 7.32 -1.52
C PHE A 48 -17.36 7.89 -1.62
N THR A 49 -17.15 9.02 -0.98
CA THR A 49 -15.97 9.87 -1.20
C THR A 49 -14.84 9.61 -0.20
N ARG A 50 -15.11 8.89 0.90
CA ARG A 50 -14.11 8.58 1.92
C ARG A 50 -12.92 7.78 1.40
N SER A 51 -13.17 6.82 0.50
CA SER A 51 -12.11 5.99 -0.08
C SER A 51 -12.27 5.97 -1.59
N ILE A 52 -11.24 6.41 -2.31
CA ILE A 52 -11.24 6.53 -3.77
C ILE A 52 -10.16 5.61 -4.34
N ASP A 53 -10.54 4.72 -5.27
CA ASP A 53 -9.63 3.79 -5.95
C ASP A 53 -9.53 4.12 -7.44
N LEU A 54 -8.49 4.85 -7.82
CA LEU A 54 -8.27 5.28 -9.20
C LEU A 54 -7.50 4.25 -10.03
N VAL A 55 -6.97 3.18 -9.42
CA VAL A 55 -6.24 2.16 -10.20
C VAL A 55 -7.16 1.37 -11.12
N ARG A 56 -8.41 1.17 -10.68
CA ARG A 56 -9.44 0.49 -11.48
C ARG A 56 -9.77 1.22 -12.78
N ILE A 57 -9.65 2.55 -12.79
CA ILE A 57 -9.90 3.38 -13.98
C ILE A 57 -8.93 2.98 -15.10
N ILE A 58 -7.65 2.81 -14.75
CA ILE A 58 -6.58 2.58 -15.72
C ILE A 58 -6.53 1.10 -16.14
N SER A 59 -6.86 0.19 -15.24
CA SER A 59 -6.82 -1.26 -15.49
C SER A 59 -7.90 -1.74 -16.48
N ASN A 60 -9.08 -1.11 -16.49
CA ASN A 60 -10.17 -1.50 -17.40
C ASN A 60 -9.96 -1.05 -18.86
N GLU A 61 -9.02 -0.13 -19.11
CA GLU A 61 -8.80 0.46 -20.43
C GLU A 61 -7.44 0.10 -21.07
N LYS A 62 -6.61 -0.74 -20.43
CA LYS A 62 -5.33 -1.25 -20.99
C LYS A 62 -5.48 -1.96 -22.37
N ASN A 63 -6.70 -2.24 -22.82
CA ASN A 63 -7.01 -2.81 -24.14
C ASN A 63 -7.42 -1.78 -25.21
N SER A 64 -7.53 -0.50 -24.87
CA SER A 64 -7.91 0.56 -25.81
C SER A 64 -6.83 1.65 -25.85
N SER A 65 -6.45 2.05 -27.07
CA SER A 65 -5.50 3.13 -27.39
C SER A 65 -5.39 4.23 -26.33
N SER A 66 -4.14 4.56 -25.96
CA SER A 66 -3.67 5.44 -24.87
C SER A 66 -4.27 6.86 -24.74
N SER A 67 -5.23 7.26 -25.58
CA SER A 67 -5.89 8.58 -25.50
C SER A 67 -7.07 8.63 -24.54
N ARG A 68 -7.74 7.49 -24.26
CA ARG A 68 -8.97 7.45 -23.44
C ARG A 68 -8.72 7.40 -21.94
N THR A 69 -7.67 6.70 -21.50
CA THR A 69 -7.23 6.63 -20.09
C THR A 69 -6.91 8.00 -19.51
N ASN A 70 -6.37 8.89 -20.34
CA ASN A 70 -6.09 10.26 -19.93
C ASN A 70 -7.37 11.07 -19.70
N SER A 71 -8.43 10.89 -20.49
CA SER A 71 -9.63 11.73 -20.37
C SER A 71 -10.46 11.44 -19.11
N ILE A 72 -10.52 10.17 -18.68
CA ILE A 72 -11.19 9.81 -17.41
C ILE A 72 -10.38 10.36 -16.24
N LEU A 73 -9.08 10.11 -16.21
CA LEU A 73 -8.21 10.63 -15.15
C LEU A 73 -8.19 12.16 -15.14
N ASP A 74 -8.18 12.82 -16.30
CA ASP A 74 -8.30 14.28 -16.45
C ASP A 74 -9.59 14.78 -15.81
N ARG A 75 -10.73 14.14 -16.08
CA ARG A 75 -12.00 14.54 -15.46
C ARG A 75 -11.96 14.35 -13.95
N PHE A 76 -11.36 13.27 -13.47
CA PHE A 76 -11.18 13.09 -12.03
C PHE A 76 -10.33 14.21 -11.43
N CYS A 77 -9.18 14.46 -12.03
CA CYS A 77 -8.24 15.48 -11.64
C CYS A 77 -8.85 16.90 -11.63
N PHE A 78 -9.49 17.31 -12.71
CA PHE A 78 -9.88 18.71 -12.91
C PHE A 78 -11.32 19.06 -12.49
N ASP A 79 -12.21 18.07 -12.35
CA ASP A 79 -13.62 18.33 -12.05
C ASP A 79 -14.10 17.63 -10.77
N ILE A 80 -13.82 16.34 -10.62
CA ILE A 80 -14.40 15.53 -9.52
C ILE A 80 -13.62 15.73 -8.22
N LEU A 81 -12.31 15.48 -8.21
CA LEU A 81 -11.48 15.52 -7.00
C LEU A 81 -11.53 16.89 -6.29
N PRO A 82 -11.47 18.04 -6.97
CA PRO A 82 -11.59 19.35 -6.30
C PRO A 82 -12.89 19.49 -5.48
N ARG A 83 -13.97 18.82 -5.89
CA ARG A 83 -15.26 18.87 -5.19
C ARG A 83 -15.31 17.95 -3.98
N ILE A 84 -14.59 16.82 -4.01
CA ILE A 84 -14.71 15.76 -2.98
C ILE A 84 -13.49 15.62 -2.06
N GLN A 85 -12.36 16.28 -2.36
CA GLN A 85 -11.08 16.14 -1.67
C GLN A 85 -11.13 16.26 -0.14
N HIS A 86 -12.07 17.05 0.39
CA HIS A 86 -12.25 17.30 1.81
C HIS A 86 -12.84 16.10 2.58
N ASN A 87 -13.39 15.11 1.86
CA ASN A 87 -13.95 13.88 2.42
C ASN A 87 -13.01 12.67 2.27
N ILE A 88 -11.97 12.78 1.43
CA ILE A 88 -11.09 11.66 1.12
C ILE A 88 -10.16 11.38 2.29
N GLU A 89 -10.28 10.18 2.86
CA GLU A 89 -9.40 9.65 3.89
C GLU A 89 -8.42 8.61 3.33
N CYS A 90 -8.80 7.95 2.25
CA CYS A 90 -7.99 6.91 1.60
C CYS A 90 -7.95 7.06 0.08
N LEU A 91 -6.75 7.08 -0.50
CA LEU A 91 -6.53 7.02 -1.94
C LEU A 91 -5.82 5.74 -2.34
N THR A 92 -6.30 5.09 -3.40
CA THR A 92 -5.59 4.01 -4.10
C THR A 92 -5.17 4.51 -5.47
N LEU A 93 -3.86 4.55 -5.70
CA LEU A 93 -3.23 5.16 -6.87
C LEU A 93 -2.25 4.18 -7.50
N ASP A 94 -2.11 4.28 -8.82
CA ASP A 94 -1.04 3.59 -9.54
C ASP A 94 0.11 4.54 -9.80
N SER A 95 1.24 4.00 -10.25
CA SER A 95 2.43 4.82 -10.43
C SER A 95 2.28 5.95 -11.47
N LEU A 96 1.33 5.86 -12.39
CA LEU A 96 1.05 6.87 -13.41
C LEU A 96 0.17 8.02 -12.90
N SER A 97 -0.66 7.75 -11.88
CA SER A 97 -1.64 8.72 -11.36
C SER A 97 -1.16 9.49 -10.13
N ILE A 98 -0.15 9.00 -9.38
CA ILE A 98 0.33 9.61 -8.12
C ILE A 98 0.57 11.11 -8.27
N ASP A 99 1.43 11.50 -9.21
CA ASP A 99 1.85 12.89 -9.36
C ASP A 99 0.67 13.79 -9.73
N ARG A 100 -0.16 13.37 -10.68
CA ARG A 100 -1.31 14.14 -11.15
C ARG A 100 -2.37 14.32 -10.07
N VAL A 101 -2.69 13.25 -9.34
CA VAL A 101 -3.75 13.27 -8.32
C VAL A 101 -3.32 14.03 -7.08
N LEU A 102 -2.07 13.84 -6.63
CA LEU A 102 -1.58 14.50 -5.42
C LEU A 102 -1.23 15.97 -5.64
N ARG A 103 -0.92 16.41 -6.88
CA ARG A 103 -0.68 17.83 -7.19
C ARG A 103 -1.94 18.69 -7.17
N ILE A 104 -3.09 18.13 -7.51
CA ILE A 104 -4.29 18.93 -7.81
C ILE A 104 -5.13 19.19 -6.56
N GLY A 105 -5.02 18.33 -5.56
CA GLY A 105 -5.85 18.40 -4.37
C GLY A 105 -5.12 18.80 -3.10
N ASN A 106 -5.83 19.52 -2.24
CA ASN A 106 -5.52 19.56 -0.82
C ASN A 106 -6.43 18.55 -0.12
N TYR A 107 -5.84 17.49 0.43
CA TYR A 107 -6.57 16.39 1.05
C TYR A 107 -6.43 16.43 2.57
N PRO A 108 -7.20 17.28 3.28
CA PRO A 108 -6.98 17.54 4.70
C PRO A 108 -7.22 16.33 5.61
N LYS A 109 -8.01 15.34 5.16
CA LYS A 109 -8.34 14.13 5.92
C LYS A 109 -7.57 12.88 5.46
N LEU A 110 -6.73 13.00 4.43
CA LEU A 110 -6.04 11.86 3.84
C LEU A 110 -5.00 11.31 4.81
N ASN A 111 -5.26 10.11 5.32
CA ASN A 111 -4.35 9.44 6.25
C ASN A 111 -3.89 8.07 5.75
N LYS A 112 -4.47 7.58 4.64
CA LYS A 112 -4.18 6.28 4.06
C LYS A 112 -3.88 6.36 2.57
N LEU A 113 -2.75 5.78 2.17
CA LEU A 113 -2.38 5.58 0.77
C LEU A 113 -2.22 4.10 0.45
N ASN A 114 -2.83 3.66 -0.64
CA ASN A 114 -2.54 2.38 -1.28
C ASN A 114 -1.90 2.67 -2.65
N LEU A 115 -0.67 2.22 -2.85
CA LEU A 115 0.11 2.47 -4.05
C LEU A 115 0.33 1.17 -4.80
N GLU A 116 -0.10 1.12 -6.06
CA GLU A 116 0.17 0.02 -6.98
C GLU A 116 1.23 0.46 -7.97
N LEU A 117 2.47 0.07 -7.71
CA LEU A 117 3.63 0.62 -8.40
C LEU A 117 4.11 -0.32 -9.50
N GLU A 118 4.39 0.25 -10.67
CA GLU A 118 5.23 -0.38 -11.70
C GLU A 118 6.70 -0.02 -11.42
N MET A 119 7.62 -0.98 -11.56
CA MET A 119 9.02 -0.86 -11.09
C MET A 119 9.86 0.23 -11.79
N THR A 120 9.41 0.77 -12.94
CA THR A 120 10.11 1.83 -13.69
C THR A 120 9.79 3.23 -13.21
N SER A 121 8.80 3.39 -12.33
CA SER A 121 8.34 4.71 -11.96
C SER A 121 9.31 5.36 -10.97
N PRO A 122 9.74 6.60 -11.20
CA PRO A 122 10.43 7.39 -10.18
C PRO A 122 9.40 7.79 -9.13
N ILE A 123 9.02 6.84 -8.26
CA ILE A 123 7.82 6.90 -7.41
C ILE A 123 7.82 8.12 -6.50
N PHE A 124 9.00 8.64 -6.19
CA PHE A 124 9.14 9.80 -5.36
C PHE A 124 10.32 10.67 -5.81
N ASN A 125 10.20 11.27 -6.99
CA ASN A 125 10.96 12.49 -7.22
C ASN A 125 10.53 13.47 -6.11
N ASN A 126 11.49 14.01 -5.35
CA ASN A 126 11.30 14.91 -4.21
C ASN A 126 10.60 16.22 -4.61
N GLU A 127 9.37 16.13 -5.08
CA GLU A 127 8.54 17.25 -5.52
C GLU A 127 7.98 17.93 -4.28
N PRO A 128 8.31 19.21 -4.04
CA PRO A 128 7.92 19.91 -2.82
C PRO A 128 6.40 20.13 -2.71
N SER A 129 5.66 19.99 -3.83
CA SER A 129 4.23 20.33 -3.90
C SER A 129 3.33 19.43 -3.05
N PHE A 130 3.63 18.14 -2.93
CA PHE A 130 2.83 17.20 -2.12
C PHE A 130 3.64 16.43 -1.07
N ILE A 131 4.93 16.77 -0.86
CA ILE A 131 5.77 16.14 0.17
C ILE A 131 5.19 16.27 1.59
N HIS A 132 4.42 17.34 1.84
CA HIS A 132 3.75 17.58 3.11
C HIS A 132 2.72 16.48 3.42
N ILE A 133 2.06 15.91 2.40
CA ILE A 133 1.11 14.80 2.55
C ILE A 133 1.86 13.59 3.13
N PHE A 134 2.94 13.18 2.47
CA PHE A 134 3.73 12.01 2.90
C PHE A 134 4.33 12.18 4.29
N LYS A 135 4.91 13.36 4.57
CA LYS A 135 5.56 13.61 5.86
C LYS A 135 4.56 13.70 7.00
N HIS A 136 3.46 14.43 6.81
CA HIS A 136 2.64 14.87 7.94
C HIS A 136 1.29 14.18 8.06
N GLN A 137 0.70 13.71 6.96
CA GLN A 137 -0.69 13.25 6.96
C GLN A 137 -0.81 11.73 6.95
N ILE A 138 0.08 11.02 6.23
CA ILE A 138 -0.06 9.58 6.02
C ILE A 138 0.36 8.78 7.25
N LEU A 139 -0.61 8.06 7.82
CA LEU A 139 -0.46 7.14 8.94
C LEU A 139 -0.44 5.67 8.47
N HIS A 140 -1.11 5.38 7.34
CA HIS A 140 -1.23 4.05 6.78
C HIS A 140 -0.75 4.03 5.33
N LEU A 141 0.27 3.24 5.06
CA LEU A 141 0.81 3.04 3.71
C LEU A 141 0.72 1.57 3.32
N ASN A 142 0.07 1.32 2.19
CA ASN A 142 0.10 0.04 1.51
C ASN A 142 0.83 0.22 0.18
N VAL A 143 1.89 -0.54 -0.05
CA VAL A 143 2.63 -0.56 -1.31
C VAL A 143 2.56 -1.96 -1.89
N THR A 144 2.02 -2.07 -3.10
CA THR A 144 2.03 -3.28 -3.90
C THR A 144 2.85 -3.03 -5.15
N ILE A 145 3.85 -3.86 -5.42
CA ILE A 145 4.63 -3.75 -6.65
C ILE A 145 4.15 -4.81 -7.65
N LYS A 146 3.70 -4.34 -8.83
CA LYS A 146 3.17 -5.16 -9.93
C LYS A 146 4.23 -5.33 -11.03
N GLU A 147 4.34 -6.57 -11.51
CA GLU A 147 5.00 -7.02 -12.77
C GLU A 147 6.54 -7.14 -12.89
N SER A 148 6.88 -7.95 -13.90
CA SER A 148 8.01 -8.88 -14.08
C SER A 148 9.36 -8.23 -14.32
N ILE A 149 10.40 -8.71 -13.62
CA ILE A 149 11.76 -8.27 -13.93
C ILE A 149 12.83 -9.35 -13.85
N THR A 150 13.85 -9.13 -14.68
CA THR A 150 15.19 -9.69 -14.55
C THR A 150 15.84 -9.29 -13.21
N ALA A 151 16.73 -10.15 -12.70
CA ALA A 151 17.41 -10.04 -11.40
C ALA A 151 18.10 -8.68 -11.11
N GLU A 152 18.52 -7.95 -12.14
CA GLU A 152 19.40 -6.79 -12.01
C GLU A 152 18.66 -5.51 -11.60
N HIS A 153 17.47 -5.25 -12.14
CA HIS A 153 16.65 -4.10 -11.76
C HIS A 153 16.08 -4.24 -10.35
N LEU A 154 15.78 -5.47 -9.90
CA LEU A 154 15.37 -5.78 -8.53
C LEU A 154 16.39 -5.32 -7.49
N LYS A 155 17.70 -5.45 -7.80
CA LYS A 155 18.80 -5.10 -6.89
C LYS A 155 18.93 -3.61 -6.61
N LYS A 156 18.76 -2.78 -7.63
CA LYS A 156 18.84 -1.33 -7.49
C LYS A 156 17.61 -0.75 -6.79
N LEU A 157 16.44 -1.37 -6.96
CA LEU A 157 15.18 -0.82 -6.47
C LEU A 157 14.83 -1.20 -5.02
N SER A 158 15.09 -2.45 -4.59
CA SER A 158 14.77 -2.88 -3.21
C SER A 158 15.54 -2.07 -2.16
N THR A 159 16.80 -1.75 -2.47
CA THR A 159 17.70 -0.91 -1.69
C THR A 159 17.17 0.53 -1.60
N ASN A 160 16.39 1.00 -2.58
CA ASN A 160 15.96 2.39 -2.69
C ASN A 160 14.55 2.63 -2.12
N ILE A 161 13.62 1.71 -2.33
CA ILE A 161 12.20 1.96 -2.01
C ILE A 161 11.93 2.05 -0.50
N PHE A 162 12.52 1.18 0.31
CA PHE A 162 12.33 1.21 1.75
C PHE A 162 12.98 2.43 2.39
N THR A 163 14.21 2.75 1.98
CA THR A 163 14.87 4.00 2.40
C THR A 163 14.02 5.20 2.02
N THR A 164 13.43 5.21 0.83
CA THR A 164 12.52 6.28 0.41
C THR A 164 11.25 6.34 1.25
N ILE A 165 10.61 5.20 1.52
CA ILE A 165 9.43 5.13 2.40
C ILE A 165 9.77 5.69 3.79
N PHE A 166 10.82 5.19 4.44
CA PHE A 166 11.15 5.62 5.80
C PHE A 166 11.63 7.07 5.87
N THR A 167 12.26 7.59 4.82
CA THR A 167 12.67 9.01 4.76
C THR A 167 11.52 9.97 4.46
N MET A 168 10.51 9.53 3.69
CA MET A 168 9.40 10.38 3.28
C MET A 168 8.22 10.37 4.23
N PHE A 169 7.95 9.23 4.87
CA PHE A 169 6.73 9.01 5.67
C PHE A 169 7.04 9.07 7.17
N THR A 170 7.24 10.28 7.68
CA THR A 170 7.67 10.50 9.07
C THR A 170 6.61 10.16 10.13
N ASN A 171 5.32 10.22 9.77
CA ASN A 171 4.20 9.93 10.67
C ASN A 171 3.62 8.52 10.47
N LEU A 172 4.32 7.63 9.77
CA LEU A 172 3.80 6.31 9.44
C LEU A 172 3.64 5.44 10.70
N ASN A 173 2.44 4.88 10.89
CA ASN A 173 2.14 3.94 11.96
C ASN A 173 1.97 2.50 11.43
N TYR A 174 1.46 2.38 10.21
CA TYR A 174 1.13 1.10 9.57
C TYR A 174 1.75 1.02 8.18
N LEU A 175 2.59 0.01 7.97
CA LEU A 175 3.18 -0.31 6.67
C LEU A 175 2.71 -1.69 6.22
N HIS A 176 2.09 -1.75 5.05
CA HIS A 176 1.90 -2.99 4.29
C HIS A 176 2.74 -2.92 3.01
N PHE A 177 3.55 -3.93 2.76
CA PHE A 177 4.38 -4.01 1.56
C PHE A 177 4.29 -5.41 0.93
N ASP A 178 3.75 -5.48 -0.28
CA ASP A 178 3.57 -6.72 -1.05
C ASP A 178 4.34 -6.67 -2.37
N LEU A 179 5.17 -7.68 -2.59
CA LEU A 179 5.94 -7.87 -3.82
C LEU A 179 5.37 -9.08 -4.57
N LYS A 180 4.65 -8.86 -5.68
CA LYS A 180 3.83 -9.90 -6.32
C LYS A 180 4.59 -10.89 -7.24
N ASP A 181 5.91 -11.08 -7.09
CA ASP A 181 6.73 -11.71 -8.14
C ASP A 181 7.60 -12.92 -7.71
N ASP A 182 7.83 -13.86 -8.64
CA ASP A 182 8.42 -15.22 -8.48
C ASP A 182 9.95 -15.31 -8.74
N TYR A 183 10.63 -14.22 -9.13
CA TYR A 183 12.04 -14.27 -9.57
C TYR A 183 13.09 -14.44 -8.44
N LEU A 184 14.27 -14.96 -8.82
CA LEU A 184 15.24 -15.62 -7.94
C LEU A 184 16.26 -14.73 -7.20
N TYR A 185 16.32 -13.42 -7.49
CA TYR A 185 17.42 -12.58 -7.01
C TYR A 185 16.96 -11.20 -6.55
N SER A 186 16.76 -11.06 -5.23
CA SER A 186 16.83 -9.76 -4.55
C SER A 186 18.06 -9.75 -3.65
N PRO A 187 18.86 -8.67 -3.60
CA PRO A 187 19.92 -8.50 -2.60
C PRO A 187 19.33 -8.42 -1.20
N PRO A 188 20.16 -8.64 -0.16
CA PRO A 188 19.68 -8.51 1.20
C PRO A 188 19.29 -7.05 1.51
N PHE A 189 18.10 -6.91 2.06
CA PHE A 189 17.44 -5.70 2.52
C PHE A 189 18.29 -4.87 3.50
N ILE A 190 19.14 -5.55 4.28
CA ILE A 190 19.88 -4.95 5.41
C ILE A 190 20.99 -4.00 4.96
N ASN A 191 21.58 -4.24 3.80
CA ASN A 191 22.70 -3.42 3.34
C ASN A 191 22.27 -1.99 2.95
N SER A 192 20.96 -1.72 2.82
CA SER A 192 20.43 -0.40 2.46
C SER A 192 20.00 0.46 3.64
N LEU A 193 19.84 -0.13 4.82
CA LEU A 193 19.31 0.55 6.01
C LEU A 193 20.39 1.12 6.94
N SER A 194 21.67 0.94 6.60
CA SER A 194 22.81 1.30 7.46
C SER A 194 22.94 2.80 7.79
N SER A 195 22.10 3.68 7.25
CA SER A 195 21.98 5.06 7.72
C SER A 195 21.01 5.12 8.91
N ARG A 196 21.56 5.03 10.12
CA ARG A 196 20.88 5.21 11.43
C ARG A 196 20.01 6.48 11.57
N ASN A 197 20.02 7.38 10.57
CA ASN A 197 19.29 8.65 10.57
C ASN A 197 17.91 8.56 9.89
N CYS A 198 17.51 7.41 9.33
CA CYS A 198 16.27 7.28 8.56
C CYS A 198 15.06 6.81 9.38
N PHE A 199 15.24 6.45 10.65
CA PHE A 199 14.21 5.81 11.46
C PHE A 199 13.78 6.71 12.63
N SER A 200 13.00 7.76 12.33
CA SER A 200 12.15 8.40 13.36
C SER A 200 10.77 7.74 13.38
N SER A 201 10.72 6.41 13.24
CA SER A 201 9.48 5.75 12.82
C SER A 201 8.55 5.51 14.01
N ASN A 202 7.36 6.11 13.96
CA ASN A 202 6.22 5.78 14.84
C ASN A 202 5.56 4.45 14.43
N ILE A 203 6.30 3.62 13.69
CA ILE A 203 5.76 2.43 13.06
C ILE A 203 5.51 1.39 14.14
N ALA A 204 4.23 1.16 14.40
CA ALA A 204 3.75 0.16 15.33
C ALA A 204 3.39 -1.16 14.62
N HIS A 205 3.08 -1.11 13.33
CA HIS A 205 2.61 -2.27 12.57
C HIS A 205 3.29 -2.38 11.21
N VAL A 206 3.93 -3.52 10.97
CA VAL A 206 4.57 -3.85 9.69
C VAL A 206 4.02 -5.19 9.20
N ASN A 207 3.52 -5.20 7.97
CA ASN A 207 3.10 -6.39 7.25
C ASN A 207 3.85 -6.43 5.91
N VAL A 208 4.79 -7.36 5.77
CA VAL A 208 5.70 -7.39 4.64
C VAL A 208 5.75 -8.77 4.01
N ARG A 209 5.78 -8.80 2.67
CA ARG A 209 6.15 -9.99 1.91
C ARG A 209 7.61 -9.88 1.49
N LEU A 210 8.45 -10.77 2.02
CA LEU A 210 9.89 -10.80 1.83
C LEU A 210 10.31 -12.11 1.14
N ARG A 211 11.50 -12.11 0.54
CA ARG A 211 12.08 -13.33 -0.04
C ARG A 211 13.08 -14.04 0.86
N ARG A 212 13.76 -13.34 1.77
CA ARG A 212 14.80 -13.94 2.62
C ARG A 212 14.48 -13.77 4.09
N LEU A 213 14.71 -14.81 4.87
CA LEU A 213 14.60 -14.76 6.33
C LEU A 213 15.57 -13.73 6.93
N ASN A 214 16.77 -13.57 6.36
CA ASN A 214 17.72 -12.55 6.82
C ASN A 214 17.13 -11.15 6.73
N ASP A 215 16.38 -10.81 5.67
CA ASP A 215 15.77 -9.49 5.51
C ASP A 215 14.77 -9.21 6.64
N CYS A 216 14.02 -10.24 7.05
CA CYS A 216 13.15 -10.20 8.22
C CYS A 216 13.93 -9.95 9.51
N LEU A 217 15.04 -10.66 9.73
CA LEU A 217 15.89 -10.48 10.92
C LEU A 217 16.49 -9.07 10.97
N GLY A 218 16.82 -8.51 9.81
CA GLY A 218 17.31 -7.15 9.67
C GLY A 218 16.33 -6.07 10.08
N LEU A 219 15.06 -6.25 9.69
CA LEU A 219 13.96 -5.39 10.11
C LEU A 219 13.70 -5.44 11.62
N LEU A 220 14.12 -6.51 12.29
CA LEU A 220 13.97 -6.67 13.74
C LEU A 220 15.13 -6.07 14.55
N ASN A 221 16.10 -5.43 13.89
CA ASN A 221 17.12 -4.66 14.62
C ASN A 221 16.53 -3.39 15.24
N GLU A 222 17.21 -2.87 16.27
CA GLU A 222 16.83 -1.78 17.21
C GLU A 222 16.32 -0.45 16.58
N ASP A 223 16.16 -0.38 15.26
CA ASP A 223 15.67 0.77 14.52
C ASP A 223 14.13 0.95 14.62
N PHE A 224 13.39 -0.08 15.05
CA PHE A 224 11.92 -0.02 15.20
C PHE A 224 11.45 -0.16 16.67
N ASN A 225 11.86 0.77 17.52
CA ASN A 225 11.54 0.72 18.94
C ASN A 225 10.04 0.79 19.27
N GLN A 226 9.18 1.27 18.37
CA GLN A 226 7.72 1.31 18.60
C GLN A 226 6.96 0.12 17.98
N LEU A 227 7.66 -0.81 17.33
CA LEU A 227 7.01 -1.91 16.61
C LEU A 227 6.34 -2.89 17.58
N HIS A 228 5.03 -3.00 17.47
CA HIS A 228 4.20 -3.90 18.26
C HIS A 228 3.77 -5.14 17.47
N THR A 229 3.53 -5.00 16.17
CA THR A 229 3.08 -6.09 15.31
C THR A 229 3.96 -6.22 14.09
N PHE A 230 4.52 -7.41 13.88
CA PHE A 230 5.31 -7.74 12.71
C PHE A 230 4.79 -9.00 12.03
N ILE A 231 4.19 -8.83 10.86
CA ILE A 231 3.65 -9.90 10.03
C ILE A 231 4.57 -10.04 8.82
N VAL A 232 5.09 -11.24 8.61
CA VAL A 232 6.04 -11.55 7.56
C VAL A 232 5.54 -12.74 6.77
N LYS A 233 5.53 -12.58 5.46
CA LYS A 233 5.29 -13.65 4.50
C LYS A 233 6.55 -13.89 3.69
N ILE A 234 7.07 -15.12 3.71
CA ILE A 234 8.27 -15.52 2.97
C ILE A 234 7.88 -16.48 1.84
N ASP A 235 8.09 -16.08 0.59
CA ASP A 235 7.66 -16.88 -0.55
C ASP A 235 8.54 -18.10 -0.81
N ARG A 236 9.86 -17.93 -0.73
CA ARG A 236 10.83 -18.99 -0.95
C ARG A 236 12.05 -18.75 -0.10
N ILE A 237 12.41 -19.71 0.75
CA ILE A 237 13.61 -19.61 1.57
C ILE A 237 14.80 -20.14 0.75
N TYR A 238 15.72 -19.25 0.36
CA TYR A 238 16.96 -19.62 -0.36
C TYR A 238 18.14 -19.73 0.60
N LYS A 239 19.02 -20.73 0.39
CA LYS A 239 20.21 -21.01 1.21
C LYS A 239 21.01 -19.72 1.46
N THR A 240 20.99 -19.24 2.69
CA THR A 240 21.73 -18.05 3.13
C THR A 240 23.02 -18.48 3.81
N SER A 241 24.15 -17.98 3.35
CA SER A 241 25.48 -18.22 3.95
C SER A 241 25.80 -17.31 5.13
N MET A 242 24.93 -16.36 5.47
CA MET A 242 25.14 -15.42 6.57
C MET A 242 24.06 -15.63 7.64
N ILE A 243 24.48 -16.20 8.76
CA ILE A 243 23.73 -16.14 10.01
C ILE A 243 23.95 -14.73 10.55
N ILE A 244 22.90 -13.91 10.54
CA ILE A 244 22.92 -12.67 11.32
C ILE A 244 22.59 -13.11 12.74
N ASN A 245 23.61 -13.22 13.58
CA ASN A 245 23.46 -13.34 15.03
C ASN A 245 22.91 -12.01 15.57
N ASN A 246 21.65 -11.70 15.28
CA ASN A 246 20.96 -10.61 15.95
C ASN A 246 20.59 -11.13 17.34
N THR A 247 21.35 -10.70 18.33
CA THR A 247 21.18 -11.08 19.74
C THR A 247 20.22 -10.16 20.49
N LYS A 248 19.59 -9.21 19.81
CA LYS A 248 18.68 -8.23 20.41
C LYS A 248 17.40 -8.11 19.62
N THR A 249 16.35 -8.73 20.13
CA THR A 249 14.99 -8.58 19.63
C THR A 249 14.39 -7.25 20.08
N VAL A 250 13.54 -6.65 19.22
CA VAL A 250 12.72 -5.49 19.54
C VAL A 250 11.94 -5.75 20.83
N SER A 251 12.25 -5.00 21.89
CA SER A 251 11.69 -5.21 23.24
C SER A 251 10.18 -4.98 23.33
N ASN A 252 9.62 -4.19 22.40
CA ASN A 252 8.21 -3.79 22.39
C ASN A 252 7.34 -4.62 21.44
N LEU A 253 7.92 -5.63 20.76
CA LEU A 253 7.18 -6.52 19.87
C LEU A 253 6.22 -7.38 20.69
N LYS A 254 4.94 -7.37 20.32
CA LYS A 254 3.88 -8.15 20.98
C LYS A 254 3.36 -9.27 20.10
N CYS A 255 3.26 -9.01 18.80
CA CYS A 255 2.68 -9.93 17.83
C CYS A 255 3.68 -10.19 16.70
N PHE A 256 4.01 -11.46 16.48
CA PHE A 256 4.79 -11.90 15.32
C PHE A 256 4.03 -12.97 14.56
N SER A 257 3.97 -12.82 13.24
CA SER A 257 3.43 -13.84 12.35
C SER A 257 4.42 -14.13 11.24
N LEU A 258 4.85 -15.38 11.12
CA LEU A 258 5.67 -15.84 10.00
C LEU A 258 4.88 -16.87 9.19
N SER A 259 4.69 -16.57 7.92
CA SER A 259 4.15 -17.52 6.94
C SER A 259 5.22 -17.83 5.90
N SER A 260 5.45 -19.10 5.59
CA SER A 260 6.39 -19.52 4.56
C SER A 260 5.90 -20.75 3.80
N PHE A 261 6.12 -20.75 2.48
CA PHE A 261 5.61 -21.79 1.57
C PHE A 261 6.57 -22.97 1.35
N ILE A 262 7.87 -22.85 1.69
CA ILE A 262 8.88 -23.89 1.44
C ILE A 262 9.93 -23.88 2.56
N PHE A 263 9.95 -24.94 3.38
CA PHE A 263 11.03 -25.23 4.34
C PHE A 263 11.97 -26.31 3.83
N THR A 264 13.28 -26.13 4.04
CA THR A 264 14.27 -27.22 3.99
C THR A 264 14.83 -27.48 5.38
N ILE A 265 15.24 -28.71 5.67
CA ILE A 265 15.74 -29.18 6.98
C ILE A 265 16.89 -28.31 7.53
N GLU A 266 17.67 -27.66 6.66
CA GLU A 266 18.77 -26.77 7.04
C GLU A 266 18.32 -25.51 7.82
N TYR A 267 17.02 -25.17 7.81
CA TYR A 267 16.47 -23.96 8.45
C TYR A 267 15.96 -24.11 9.87
N ASP A 268 15.85 -25.34 10.40
CA ASP A 268 15.58 -25.55 11.83
C ASP A 268 16.62 -24.80 12.67
N THR A 269 17.87 -24.75 12.20
CA THR A 269 18.98 -24.04 12.85
C THR A 269 18.84 -22.51 12.88
N GLN A 270 18.00 -21.90 12.03
CA GLN A 270 17.82 -20.44 11.96
C GLN A 270 16.50 -19.99 12.57
N ILE A 271 15.44 -20.77 12.38
CA ILE A 271 14.11 -20.45 12.92
C ILE A 271 14.02 -20.78 14.40
N VAL A 272 14.62 -21.87 14.86
CA VAL A 272 14.56 -22.25 16.28
C VAL A 272 15.16 -21.15 17.16
N PRO A 273 16.35 -20.58 16.87
CA PRO A 273 16.86 -19.43 17.61
C PRO A 273 15.95 -18.21 17.55
N LEU A 274 15.36 -17.90 16.39
CA LEU A 274 14.42 -16.79 16.23
C LEU A 274 13.18 -16.96 17.11
N ILE A 275 12.58 -18.17 17.09
CA ILE A 275 11.43 -18.50 17.94
C ILE A 275 11.81 -18.41 19.42
N HIS A 276 12.99 -18.91 19.81
CA HIS A 276 13.48 -18.79 21.19
C HIS A 276 13.61 -17.34 21.64
N GLN A 277 14.04 -16.46 20.74
CA GLN A 277 14.10 -15.02 21.00
C GLN A 277 12.72 -14.34 20.98
N MET A 278 11.65 -15.05 20.64
CA MET A 278 10.28 -14.54 20.51
C MET A 278 9.32 -15.18 21.52
N LEU A 279 9.84 -15.87 22.54
CA LEU A 279 9.03 -16.52 23.57
C LEU A 279 8.25 -15.51 24.44
N GLN A 280 8.70 -14.25 24.49
CA GLN A 280 8.07 -13.17 25.25
C GLN A 280 6.86 -12.52 24.54
N LEU A 281 6.51 -12.96 23.32
CA LEU A 281 5.41 -12.37 22.55
C LEU A 281 4.03 -12.73 23.12
N GLU A 282 3.10 -11.78 23.04
CA GLU A 282 1.68 -12.03 23.34
C GLU A 282 1.06 -12.98 22.32
N ASN A 283 1.44 -12.83 21.03
CA ASN A 283 0.97 -13.69 19.95
C ASN A 283 2.12 -14.10 19.02
N LEU A 284 2.28 -15.40 18.83
CA LEU A 284 3.18 -15.99 17.86
C LEU A 284 2.38 -16.87 16.90
N THR A 285 2.34 -16.51 15.63
CA THR A 285 1.71 -17.32 14.56
C THR A 285 2.77 -17.83 13.61
N LEU A 286 2.85 -19.14 13.44
CA LEU A 286 3.75 -19.79 12.50
C LEU A 286 2.92 -20.62 11.52
N ASN A 287 2.91 -20.22 10.26
CA ASN A 287 2.31 -20.99 9.18
C ASN A 287 3.42 -21.49 8.25
N LEU A 288 3.93 -22.68 8.56
CA LEU A 288 5.09 -23.26 7.91
C LEU A 288 4.64 -24.44 7.05
N LEU A 289 4.70 -24.29 5.74
CA LEU A 289 4.46 -25.39 4.81
C LEU A 289 5.77 -26.17 4.60
N VAL A 290 5.79 -27.41 5.07
CA VAL A 290 6.89 -28.37 4.84
C VAL A 290 6.58 -29.14 3.56
N ARG A 291 7.55 -29.23 2.64
CA ARG A 291 7.51 -30.09 1.45
C ARG A 291 8.52 -31.20 1.58
#